data_AF-A0A560XFF6-F1
#
_entry.id   AF-A0A560XFF6-F1
#
_cell.length_a   1.000
_cell.length_b   1.000
_cell.length_c   1.000
_cell.angle_alpha   90.00
_cell.angle_beta   90.00
_cell.angle_gamma   90.00
#
_symmetry.space_group_name_H-M   'P 1'
#
loop_
_entity.id
_entity.type
_entity.pdbx_description
1 polymer ?
#
loop_
_entity_poly.entity_id
_entity_poly.type
_entity_poly.pdbx_seq_one_letter_code
_entity_poly.pdbx_strand_id
1 'polypeptide(L)'
;MLGRSVPNVTLKTRVRDESVEGPNPFRWEDVHTGDLFAGKRAVVFSLPGAFTPTCSTEQCPAFERYYDDFKALGVDDVYCVSVNDAFVMFQWGKHLGVSNVKLLPDGSGDFTRRMGMLIKKNHLGFGDRSWRYAMVVDDGKVVAWFEEPGINDVGEDDDPYGETRPEPVLDWLKAHPAG
;
A
#
# COMPACT_ATOMS: atom_id res chain seq x y z
N MET A 1 -4.25 3.94 15.59
CA MET A 1 -4.77 2.94 14.63
C MET A 1 -4.69 1.50 15.13
N LEU A 2 -3.73 1.15 16.00
CA LEU A 2 -3.59 -0.19 16.60
C LEU A 2 -4.91 -0.77 17.16
N GLY A 3 -5.12 -2.07 16.92
CA GLY A 3 -6.28 -2.85 17.37
C GLY A 3 -7.56 -2.67 16.53
N ARG A 4 -7.59 -1.69 15.62
CA ARG A 4 -8.74 -1.49 14.72
C ARG A 4 -8.76 -2.55 13.62
N SER A 5 -9.97 -2.92 13.19
CA SER A 5 -10.14 -3.66 11.94
C SER A 5 -9.78 -2.78 10.76
N VAL A 6 -9.08 -3.36 9.80
CA VAL A 6 -8.83 -2.76 8.50
C VAL A 6 -10.18 -2.52 7.80
N PRO A 7 -10.39 -1.37 7.13
CA PRO A 7 -11.64 -1.09 6.43
C PRO A 7 -11.93 -2.15 5.38
N ASN A 8 -13.14 -2.72 5.42
CA ASN A 8 -13.63 -3.59 4.37
C ASN A 8 -14.27 -2.75 3.26
N VAL A 9 -13.49 -2.48 2.22
CA VAL A 9 -13.89 -1.78 0.98
C VAL A 9 -13.59 -2.62 -0.25
N THR A 10 -14.24 -2.29 -1.37
CA THR A 10 -14.01 -2.91 -2.67
C THR A 10 -13.09 -2.03 -3.52
N LEU A 11 -11.93 -2.58 -3.88
CA LEU A 11 -10.99 -1.96 -4.82
C LEU A 11 -11.34 -2.42 -6.24
N LYS A 12 -11.38 -1.47 -7.18
CA LYS A 12 -11.59 -1.76 -8.60
C LYS A 12 -10.24 -2.02 -9.27
N THR A 13 -9.93 -3.29 -9.52
CA THR A 13 -8.65 -3.71 -10.10
C THR A 13 -8.81 -4.19 -11.54
N ARG A 14 -7.69 -4.39 -12.24
CA ARG A 14 -7.66 -4.95 -13.59
C ARG A 14 -6.75 -6.16 -13.61
N VAL A 15 -7.28 -7.30 -14.03
CA VAL A 15 -6.53 -8.54 -14.16
C VAL A 15 -6.40 -8.92 -15.62
N ARG A 16 -5.23 -9.44 -16.00
CA ARG A 16 -4.99 -9.92 -17.35
C ARG A 16 -5.82 -11.18 -17.57
N ASP A 17 -6.53 -11.23 -18.69
CA ASP A 17 -7.40 -12.35 -19.04
C ASP A 17 -7.23 -12.66 -20.53
N GLU A 18 -6.65 -13.82 -20.83
CA GLU A 18 -6.34 -14.24 -22.20
C GLU A 18 -7.59 -14.54 -23.03
N SER A 19 -8.76 -14.70 -22.40
CA SER A 19 -10.04 -14.84 -23.10
C SER A 19 -10.59 -13.49 -23.61
N VAL A 20 -10.04 -12.37 -23.15
CA VAL A 20 -10.42 -11.03 -23.63
C VAL A 20 -9.64 -10.72 -24.91
N GLU A 21 -10.35 -10.69 -26.03
CA GLU A 21 -9.77 -10.35 -27.33
C GLU A 21 -9.39 -8.86 -27.44
N GLY A 22 -8.39 -8.56 -28.29
CA GLY A 22 -7.99 -7.20 -28.64
C GLY A 22 -6.74 -6.68 -27.92
N PRO A 23 -6.41 -5.39 -28.09
CA PRO A 23 -5.13 -4.82 -27.65
C PRO A 23 -5.01 -4.64 -26.12
N ASN A 24 -6.10 -4.82 -25.38
CA ASN A 24 -6.16 -4.66 -23.93
C ASN A 24 -6.84 -5.88 -23.28
N PRO A 25 -6.14 -7.03 -23.18
CA PRO A 25 -6.68 -8.29 -22.66
C PRO A 25 -6.76 -8.25 -21.12
N PHE A 26 -7.51 -7.29 -20.59
CA PHE A 26 -7.72 -7.08 -19.16
C PHE A 26 -9.20 -6.91 -18.86
N ARG A 27 -9.69 -7.63 -17.84
CA ARG A 27 -11.05 -7.46 -17.31
C ARG A 27 -11.03 -6.72 -15.98
N TRP A 28 -12.20 -6.19 -15.60
CA TRP A 28 -12.37 -5.61 -14.26
C TRP A 28 -12.48 -6.75 -13.26
N GLU A 29 -11.90 -6.53 -12.08
CA GLU A 29 -12.04 -7.43 -10.95
C GLU A 29 -12.19 -6.63 -9.66
N ASP A 30 -13.26 -6.94 -8.94
CA ASP A 30 -13.53 -6.38 -7.63
C ASP A 30 -12.71 -7.16 -6.59
N VAL A 31 -11.85 -6.45 -5.88
CA VAL A 31 -11.05 -7.01 -4.79
C VAL A 31 -11.56 -6.46 -3.46
N HIS A 32 -12.11 -7.33 -2.62
CA HIS A 32 -12.57 -6.97 -1.28
C HIS A 32 -11.39 -7.03 -0.30
N THR A 33 -11.09 -5.90 0.33
CA THR A 33 -9.99 -5.82 1.30
C THR A 33 -10.21 -6.69 2.53
N GLY A 34 -11.45 -6.95 2.94
CA GLY A 34 -11.75 -7.95 3.98
C GLY A 34 -11.17 -9.33 3.65
N ASP A 35 -11.36 -9.80 2.41
CA ASP A 35 -10.86 -11.11 1.95
C ASP A 35 -9.35 -11.12 1.76
N LEU A 36 -8.74 -9.96 1.47
CA LEU A 36 -7.28 -9.83 1.38
C LEU A 36 -6.60 -10.07 2.74
N PHE A 37 -7.24 -9.68 3.84
CA PHE A 37 -6.62 -9.67 5.17
C PHE A 37 -7.18 -10.72 6.13
N ALA A 38 -8.31 -11.35 5.83
CA ALA A 38 -8.90 -12.41 6.64
C ALA A 38 -7.99 -13.64 6.70
N GLY A 39 -7.71 -14.13 7.90
CA GLY A 39 -6.87 -15.30 8.15
C GLY A 39 -5.43 -15.17 7.67
N LYS A 40 -4.96 -13.94 7.41
CA LYS A 40 -3.60 -13.68 6.92
C LYS A 40 -2.89 -12.67 7.78
N ARG A 41 -1.57 -12.78 7.77
CA ARG A 41 -0.64 -11.79 8.29
C ARG A 41 -0.03 -11.01 7.13
N ALA A 42 -0.37 -9.75 6.98
CA ALA A 42 0.04 -8.92 5.86
C ALA A 42 0.85 -7.71 6.31
N VAL A 43 1.81 -7.29 5.49
CA VAL A 43 2.41 -5.96 5.59
C VAL A 43 1.75 -5.06 4.56
N VAL A 44 1.31 -3.89 4.98
CA VAL A 44 0.71 -2.89 4.09
C VAL A 44 1.46 -1.59 4.27
N PHE A 45 1.94 -1.00 3.18
CA PHE A 45 2.47 0.36 3.18
C PHE A 45 1.68 1.24 2.22
N SER A 46 1.59 2.52 2.54
CA SER A 46 0.93 3.52 1.72
C SER A 46 1.88 4.64 1.36
N LEU A 47 1.54 5.32 0.26
CA LEU A 47 2.33 6.38 -0.32
C LEU A 47 1.46 7.46 -0.97
N PRO A 48 1.98 8.69 -1.13
CA PRO A 48 1.20 9.79 -1.72
C PRO A 48 0.82 9.61 -3.19
N GLY A 49 1.64 8.96 -4.00
CA GLY A 49 1.31 8.76 -5.40
C GLY A 49 2.34 7.98 -6.21
N ALA A 50 1.85 7.17 -7.15
CA ALA A 50 2.65 6.55 -8.19
C ALA A 50 3.44 7.60 -9.00
N PHE A 51 4.61 7.20 -9.51
CA PHE A 51 5.56 8.04 -10.28
C PHE A 51 6.18 9.25 -9.55
N THR A 52 5.89 9.45 -8.26
CA THR A 52 6.55 10.51 -7.48
C THR A 52 7.96 10.05 -7.01
N PRO A 53 8.92 10.99 -6.80
CA PRO A 53 10.34 10.65 -6.60
C PRO A 53 10.59 9.63 -5.48
N THR A 54 10.34 9.99 -4.21
CA THR A 54 10.61 9.12 -3.05
C THR A 54 9.88 7.78 -3.12
N CYS A 55 8.66 7.77 -3.65
CA CYS A 55 7.86 6.56 -3.80
C CYS A 55 8.46 5.59 -4.82
N SER A 56 9.04 6.14 -5.91
CA SER A 56 9.53 5.37 -7.06
C SER A 56 11.01 5.02 -6.98
N THR A 57 11.84 5.85 -6.33
CA THR A 57 13.27 5.59 -6.18
C THR A 57 13.59 4.79 -4.92
N GLU A 58 12.84 5.01 -3.84
CA GLU A 58 13.16 4.44 -2.53
C GLU A 58 12.11 3.45 -2.02
N GLN A 59 10.89 3.92 -1.73
CA GLN A 59 9.96 3.16 -0.89
C GLN A 59 9.49 1.84 -1.52
N CYS A 60 8.79 1.89 -2.67
CA CYS A 60 8.26 0.66 -3.26
C CYS A 60 9.36 -0.32 -3.70
N PRO A 61 10.49 0.11 -4.32
CA PRO A 61 11.60 -0.78 -4.59
C PRO A 61 12.23 -1.40 -3.34
N ALA A 62 12.27 -0.68 -2.21
CA ALA A 62 12.79 -1.25 -0.97
C ALA A 62 11.90 -2.38 -0.46
N PHE A 63 10.59 -2.20 -0.40
CA PHE A 63 9.67 -3.28 0.01
C PHE A 63 9.72 -4.49 -0.95
N GLU A 64 9.96 -4.28 -2.24
CA GLU A 64 10.18 -5.37 -3.20
C GLU A 64 11.47 -6.14 -2.89
N ARG A 65 12.58 -5.45 -2.58
CA ARG A 65 13.85 -6.09 -2.22
C ARG A 65 13.78 -6.91 -0.93
N TYR A 66 13.03 -6.43 0.05
CA TYR A 66 12.85 -7.09 1.36
C TYR A 66 11.65 -8.06 1.38
N TYR A 67 10.99 -8.31 0.24
CA TYR A 67 9.79 -9.14 0.20
C TYR A 67 10.03 -10.52 0.82
N ASP A 68 11.11 -11.20 0.43
CA ASP A 68 11.43 -12.53 0.95
C ASP A 68 11.77 -12.53 2.45
N ASP A 69 12.35 -11.43 2.97
CA ASP A 69 12.59 -11.28 4.41
C ASP A 69 11.28 -11.16 5.19
N PHE A 70 10.28 -10.45 4.65
CA PHE A 70 8.93 -10.43 5.21
C PHE A 70 8.31 -11.84 5.18
N LYS A 71 8.40 -12.54 4.05
CA LYS A 71 7.91 -13.92 3.91
C LYS A 71 8.54 -14.87 4.93
N ALA A 72 9.85 -14.76 5.16
CA ALA A 72 10.58 -15.58 6.13
C ALA A 72 10.13 -15.34 7.58
N LEU A 73 9.55 -14.18 7.87
CA LEU A 73 8.99 -13.82 9.19
C LEU A 73 7.49 -14.14 9.33
N GLY A 74 6.93 -14.95 8.43
CA GLY A 74 5.54 -15.40 8.50
C GLY A 74 4.53 -14.39 7.96
N VAL A 75 4.97 -13.41 7.15
CA VAL A 75 4.05 -12.54 6.40
C VAL A 75 3.55 -13.31 5.16
N ASP A 76 2.24 -13.33 4.95
CA ASP A 76 1.59 -13.94 3.80
C ASP A 76 1.78 -13.10 2.53
N ASP A 77 1.68 -11.78 2.63
CA ASP A 77 1.81 -10.87 1.49
C ASP A 77 2.19 -9.45 1.92
N VAL A 78 2.80 -8.73 0.98
CA VAL A 78 3.13 -7.31 1.11
C VAL A 78 2.30 -6.51 0.10
N TYR A 79 1.61 -5.48 0.57
CA TYR A 79 0.73 -4.64 -0.24
C TYR A 79 1.16 -3.18 -0.23
N CYS A 80 1.11 -2.54 -1.40
CA CYS A 80 1.28 -1.11 -1.56
C CYS A 80 -0.07 -0.47 -1.88
N VAL A 81 -0.55 0.47 -1.08
CA VAL A 81 -1.81 1.20 -1.33
C VAL A 81 -1.52 2.64 -1.73
N SER A 82 -2.12 3.11 -2.82
CA SER A 82 -2.08 4.52 -3.22
C SER A 82 -3.43 4.99 -3.72
N VAL A 83 -3.69 6.29 -3.57
CA VAL A 83 -4.85 6.98 -4.17
C VAL A 83 -4.56 7.24 -5.66
N ASN A 84 -4.51 6.17 -6.42
CA ASN A 84 -4.36 6.13 -7.88
C ASN A 84 -5.26 5.02 -8.44
N ASP A 85 -5.71 5.18 -9.67
CA ASP A 85 -6.50 4.16 -10.36
C ASP A 85 -5.66 2.93 -10.78
N ALA A 86 -6.35 1.85 -11.16
CA ALA A 86 -5.73 0.59 -11.53
C ALA A 86 -4.80 0.68 -12.75
N PHE A 87 -5.06 1.58 -13.70
CA PHE A 87 -4.22 1.71 -14.90
C PHE A 87 -2.87 2.33 -14.54
N VAL A 88 -2.90 3.40 -13.73
CA VAL A 88 -1.69 4.05 -13.23
C VAL A 88 -0.88 3.10 -12.36
N MET A 89 -1.52 2.43 -11.38
CA MET A 89 -0.81 1.49 -10.51
C MET A 89 -0.18 0.34 -11.30
N PHE A 90 -0.88 -0.22 -12.29
CA PHE A 90 -0.34 -1.26 -13.15
C PHE A 90 0.90 -0.81 -13.94
N GLN A 91 0.81 0.33 -14.63
CA GLN A 91 1.94 0.82 -15.42
C GLN A 91 3.12 1.24 -14.55
N TRP A 92 2.85 1.76 -13.36
CA TRP A 92 3.88 2.10 -12.38
C TRP A 92 4.61 0.85 -11.87
N GLY A 93 3.89 -0.22 -11.51
CA GLY A 93 4.50 -1.49 -11.12
C GLY A 93 5.40 -2.07 -12.22
N LYS A 94 4.94 -2.03 -13.47
CA LYS A 94 5.76 -2.44 -14.63
C LYS A 94 7.00 -1.56 -14.82
N HIS A 95 6.86 -0.26 -14.63
CA HIS A 95 7.98 0.68 -14.73
C HIS A 95 9.05 0.40 -13.68
N LEU A 96 8.65 0.05 -12.45
CA LEU A 96 9.57 -0.29 -11.35
C LEU A 96 10.14 -1.71 -11.44
N GLY A 97 9.56 -2.59 -12.26
CA GLY A 97 9.90 -4.01 -12.27
C GLY A 97 9.46 -4.75 -11.01
N VAL A 98 8.44 -4.23 -10.30
CA VAL A 98 7.85 -4.85 -9.11
C VAL A 98 7.06 -6.08 -9.53
N SER A 99 7.34 -7.20 -8.86
CA SER A 99 6.79 -8.53 -9.19
C SER A 99 6.13 -9.22 -8.00
N ASN A 100 6.62 -8.96 -6.78
CA ASN A 100 6.16 -9.62 -5.56
C ASN A 100 5.19 -8.75 -4.75
N VAL A 101 5.50 -7.46 -4.57
CA VAL A 101 4.63 -6.51 -3.86
C VAL A 101 3.34 -6.29 -4.67
N LYS A 102 2.20 -6.47 -4.00
CA LYS A 102 0.87 -6.32 -4.61
C LYS A 102 0.42 -4.86 -4.57
N LEU A 103 0.20 -4.27 -5.73
CA LEU A 103 -0.22 -2.87 -5.88
C LEU A 103 -1.75 -2.75 -5.82
N LEU A 104 -2.26 -2.05 -4.80
CA LEU A 104 -3.68 -1.86 -4.52
C LEU A 104 -4.13 -0.45 -4.96
N PRO A 105 -5.00 -0.33 -5.98
CA PRO A 105 -5.47 0.95 -6.49
C PRO A 105 -6.67 1.47 -5.70
N ASP A 106 -6.42 2.24 -4.64
CA ASP A 106 -7.46 2.96 -3.89
C ASP A 106 -7.87 4.25 -4.61
N GLY A 107 -8.25 4.14 -5.90
CA GLY A 107 -8.45 5.28 -6.79
C GLY A 107 -9.54 6.27 -6.35
N SER A 108 -10.48 5.84 -5.50
CA SER A 108 -11.50 6.69 -4.89
C SER A 108 -11.13 7.21 -3.49
N GLY A 109 -10.00 6.77 -2.94
CA GLY A 109 -9.54 7.11 -1.60
C GLY A 109 -10.39 6.52 -0.46
N ASP A 110 -11.30 5.56 -0.71
CA ASP A 110 -12.24 5.08 0.32
C ASP A 110 -11.53 4.28 1.41
N PHE A 111 -10.53 3.48 1.04
CA PHE A 111 -9.70 2.77 2.01
C PHE A 111 -8.93 3.78 2.87
N THR A 112 -8.19 4.66 2.21
CA THR A 112 -7.31 5.67 2.80
C THR A 112 -8.08 6.61 3.73
N ARG A 113 -9.27 7.07 3.32
CA ARG A 113 -10.17 7.91 4.12
C ARG A 113 -10.62 7.21 5.40
N ARG A 114 -10.99 5.93 5.32
CA ARG A 114 -11.45 5.15 6.49
C ARG A 114 -10.30 4.76 7.42
N MET A 115 -9.09 4.70 6.89
CA MET A 115 -7.86 4.63 7.69
C MET A 115 -7.53 5.95 8.38
N GLY A 116 -8.19 7.06 8.04
CA GLY A 116 -7.91 8.38 8.58
C GLY A 116 -6.63 9.01 8.02
N MET A 117 -6.13 8.51 6.90
CA MET A 117 -4.86 8.88 6.29
C MET A 117 -5.03 9.67 4.99
N LEU A 118 -6.24 10.11 4.67
CA LEU A 118 -6.49 10.92 3.47
C LEU A 118 -6.20 12.39 3.79
N ILE A 119 -5.20 12.96 3.11
CA ILE A 119 -4.77 14.35 3.25
C ILE A 119 -4.81 15.08 1.93
N LYS A 120 -4.81 16.41 1.98
CA LYS A 120 -4.72 17.28 0.80
C LYS A 120 -3.27 17.56 0.45
N LYS A 121 -2.87 17.26 -0.78
CA LYS A 121 -1.59 17.71 -1.37
C LYS A 121 -1.84 18.69 -2.52
N ASN A 122 -2.70 19.69 -2.29
CA ASN A 122 -3.08 20.71 -3.27
C ASN A 122 -1.91 21.61 -3.70
N HIS A 123 -0.93 21.82 -2.82
CA HIS A 123 0.31 22.56 -3.13
C HIS A 123 1.13 21.93 -4.27
N LEU A 124 0.95 20.62 -4.52
CA LEU A 124 1.54 19.89 -5.66
C LEU A 124 0.54 19.62 -6.79
N GLY A 125 -0.72 20.06 -6.65
CA GLY A 125 -1.80 19.75 -7.60
C GLY A 125 -2.27 18.30 -7.55
N PHE A 126 -2.01 17.57 -6.47
CA PHE A 126 -2.35 16.14 -6.38
C PHE A 126 -3.78 15.85 -5.93
N GLY A 127 -4.45 16.84 -5.34
CA GLY A 127 -5.73 16.64 -4.67
C GLY A 127 -5.59 15.85 -3.37
N ASP A 128 -6.61 15.06 -3.06
CA ASP A 128 -6.61 14.17 -1.90
C ASP A 128 -5.74 12.94 -2.18
N ARG A 129 -4.80 12.65 -1.27
CA ARG A 129 -3.84 11.54 -1.36
C ARG A 129 -3.66 10.85 -0.01
N SER A 130 -3.04 9.68 -0.04
CA SER A 130 -2.66 9.00 1.19
C SER A 130 -1.45 9.66 1.83
N TRP A 131 -1.49 9.81 3.15
CA TRP A 131 -0.31 10.02 3.96
C TRP A 131 0.58 8.77 3.93
N ARG A 132 1.89 8.95 4.16
CA ARG A 132 2.83 7.83 4.17
C ARG A 132 2.75 7.12 5.52
N TYR A 133 2.34 5.85 5.49
CA TYR A 133 2.26 4.98 6.65
C TYR A 133 2.58 3.54 6.26
N ALA A 134 2.94 2.71 7.23
CA ALA A 134 3.01 1.26 7.11
C ALA A 134 2.31 0.60 8.30
N MET A 135 1.85 -0.63 8.11
CA MET A 135 1.18 -1.40 9.14
C MET A 135 1.41 -2.89 8.94
N VAL A 136 1.37 -3.61 10.06
CA VAL A 136 1.21 -5.06 10.05
C VAL A 136 -0.24 -5.35 10.39
N VAL A 137 -0.88 -6.16 9.55
CA VAL A 137 -2.25 -6.63 9.70
C VAL A 137 -2.20 -8.11 10.02
N ASP A 138 -2.94 -8.56 11.03
CA ASP A 138 -3.08 -9.96 11.40
C ASP A 138 -4.58 -10.27 11.56
N ASP A 139 -5.10 -11.19 10.76
CA ASP A 139 -6.54 -11.53 10.66
C ASP A 139 -7.45 -10.28 10.58
N GLY A 140 -7.13 -9.40 9.62
CA GLY A 140 -7.87 -8.16 9.40
C GLY A 140 -7.74 -7.10 10.51
N LYS A 141 -6.90 -7.31 11.53
CA LYS A 141 -6.63 -6.35 12.61
C LYS A 141 -5.27 -5.70 12.45
N VAL A 142 -5.19 -4.38 12.66
CA VAL A 142 -3.92 -3.65 12.68
C VAL A 142 -3.19 -3.98 13.99
N VAL A 143 -2.08 -4.72 13.90
CA VAL A 143 -1.26 -5.15 15.06
C VAL A 143 0.04 -4.34 15.21
N ALA A 144 0.49 -3.68 14.15
CA ALA A 144 1.58 -2.70 14.19
C ALA A 144 1.24 -1.47 13.33
N TRP A 145 1.72 -0.30 13.72
CA TRP A 145 1.44 0.97 13.04
C TRP A 145 2.71 1.83 13.01
N PHE A 146 3.07 2.26 11.81
CA PHE A 146 4.21 3.13 11.53
C PHE A 146 3.70 4.28 10.68
N GLU A 147 3.94 5.51 11.09
CA GLU A 147 3.39 6.69 10.43
C GLU A 147 4.48 7.73 10.35
N GLU A 148 4.66 8.33 9.18
CA GLU A 148 5.62 9.43 9.07
C GLU A 148 5.14 10.66 9.85
N PRO A 149 6.05 11.43 10.45
CA PRO A 149 5.70 12.61 11.25
C PRO A 149 5.23 13.77 10.37
N GLY A 150 4.43 14.67 10.93
CA GLY A 150 4.09 15.94 10.28
C GLY A 150 2.90 15.86 9.31
N ILE A 151 1.99 14.91 9.51
CA ILE A 151 0.73 14.83 8.75
C ILE A 151 -0.01 16.18 8.75
N ASN A 152 -0.29 16.72 7.57
CA ASN A 152 -0.95 18.01 7.40
C ASN A 152 -1.61 18.12 6.00
N ASP A 153 -2.53 19.08 5.85
CA ASP A 153 -3.26 19.34 4.59
C ASP A 153 -2.67 20.50 3.76
N VAL A 154 -1.61 21.13 4.25
CA VAL A 154 -1.06 22.37 3.68
C VAL A 154 0.22 22.17 2.87
N GLY A 155 0.89 21.03 3.03
CA GLY A 155 2.16 20.72 2.36
C GLY A 155 3.39 21.33 3.02
N GLU A 156 3.36 21.52 4.32
CA GLU A 156 4.53 22.00 5.08
C GLU A 156 5.54 20.87 5.38
N ASP A 157 5.29 19.66 4.88
CA ASP A 157 6.15 18.49 5.04
C ASP A 157 7.27 18.39 3.99
N ASP A 158 8.48 18.03 4.43
CA ASP A 158 9.65 17.77 3.58
C ASP A 158 9.64 16.38 2.91
N ASP A 159 8.45 15.81 2.62
CA ASP A 159 8.25 14.45 2.12
C ASP A 159 8.96 13.35 2.96
N PRO A 160 8.55 13.16 4.22
CA PRO A 160 9.24 12.26 5.16
C PRO A 160 9.23 10.80 4.70
N TYR A 161 10.36 10.11 4.96
CA TYR A 161 10.52 8.68 4.76
C TYR A 161 11.58 8.10 5.70
N GLY A 162 11.15 7.80 6.93
CA GLY A 162 11.98 7.21 7.99
C GLY A 162 11.24 6.08 8.70
N GLU A 163 10.11 6.39 9.32
CA GLU A 163 9.35 5.47 10.17
C GLU A 163 8.73 4.31 9.36
N THR A 164 8.42 4.55 8.09
CA THR A 164 7.72 3.61 7.21
C THR A 164 8.65 2.81 6.30
N ARG A 165 9.96 2.86 6.54
CA ARG A 165 10.93 2.01 5.84
C ARG A 165 10.69 0.52 6.16
N PRO A 166 11.18 -0.42 5.33
CA PRO A 166 11.06 -1.84 5.63
C PRO A 166 11.71 -2.26 6.94
N GLU A 167 12.84 -1.65 7.32
CA GLU A 167 13.65 -2.06 8.47
C GLU A 167 12.89 -1.95 9.81
N PRO A 168 12.25 -0.81 10.17
CA PRO A 168 11.38 -0.76 11.36
C PRO A 168 10.29 -1.84 11.39
N VAL A 169 9.69 -2.15 10.24
CA VAL A 169 8.63 -3.16 10.13
C VAL A 169 9.21 -4.57 10.35
N LEU A 170 10.36 -4.87 9.73
CA LEU A 170 11.08 -6.13 9.91
C LEU A 170 11.51 -6.33 11.36
N ASP A 171 12.03 -5.30 12.02
CA ASP A 171 12.46 -5.38 13.41
C ASP A 171 11.28 -5.62 14.35
N TRP A 172 10.13 -4.99 14.09
CA TRP A 172 8.91 -5.29 14.83
C TRP A 172 8.46 -6.74 14.61
N LEU A 173 8.49 -7.25 13.37
CA LEU A 173 8.11 -8.63 13.05
C LEU A 173 9.02 -9.66 13.71
N LYS A 174 10.34 -9.43 13.74
CA LYS A 174 11.31 -10.29 14.47
C LYS A 174 11.00 -10.35 15.96
N ALA A 175 10.59 -9.23 16.56
CA ALA A 175 10.23 -9.14 17.97
C ALA A 175 8.85 -9.76 18.28
N HIS A 176 8.00 -9.95 17.26
CA HIS A 176 6.62 -10.45 17.39
C HIS A 176 6.38 -11.56 16.36
N PRO A 177 7.02 -12.74 16.47
CA PRO A 177 6.83 -13.82 15.50
C PRO A 177 5.36 -14.21 15.37
N ALA A 178 4.98 -14.72 14.20
CA ALA A 178 3.66 -15.33 14.02
C ALA A 178 3.47 -16.48 15.04
N GLY A 179 2.25 -16.57 15.59
CA GLY A 179 1.88 -17.60 16.57
C GLY A 179 1.62 -18.98 15.96
#